data_AF-A0A6J1WIL9-F1
#
_entry.id   AF-A0A6J1WIL9-F1
#
_cell.length_a   1.000
_cell.length_b   1.000
_cell.length_c   1.000
_cell.angle_alpha   90.00
_cell.angle_beta   90.00
_cell.angle_gamma   90.00
#
_symmetry.space_group_name_H-M   'P 1'
#
loop_
_entity.id
_entity.type
_entity.pdbx_description
1 polymer ?
#
loop_
_entity_poly.entity_id
_entity_poly.type
_entity_poly.pdbx_seq_one_letter_code
_entity_poly.pdbx_strand_id
1 'polypeptide(L)'
;IIKDKDGIVLSMPPIINGDHSKITLNTKNVFIECTATDLTKAIIVLDTIVCMFSKYCTNQYEVQQCKVYSPEGTYELYPKLEYREELINVDKANNYIGINEDGDKLAALLSRMCLPTRLAELASLAVRVPPTRHDVIHACDLYEDIAIAYGYNRIPRREARVVTTGAQFPLSKLTEQLRLECAHAGYTEALTFTLCSREDISTKLGLKIEDIPAAHISNPKTLEFQVVRTVLLPGLLKTLAANKKMPLPLKLFEISDVVLADKTAG
;
A
#
# COMPACT_ATOMS: atom_id res chain seq x y z
N ILE A 1 7.54 -25.00 17.63
CA ILE A 1 8.95 -25.24 18.03
C ILE A 1 9.54 -26.21 17.02
N ILE A 2 10.74 -25.93 16.52
CA ILE A 2 11.45 -26.77 15.55
C ILE A 2 12.58 -27.50 16.29
N LYS A 3 12.71 -28.82 16.07
CA LYS A 3 13.71 -29.68 16.70
C LYS A 3 14.42 -30.54 15.67
N ASP A 4 15.64 -30.96 15.98
CA ASP A 4 16.35 -31.99 15.22
C ASP A 4 16.02 -33.42 15.70
N LYS A 5 16.67 -34.43 15.09
CA LYS A 5 16.49 -35.85 15.44
C LYS A 5 16.92 -36.21 16.87
N ASP A 6 17.83 -35.43 17.45
CA ASP A 6 18.39 -35.65 18.79
C ASP A 6 17.58 -34.89 19.85
N GLY A 7 16.50 -34.20 19.44
CA GLY A 7 15.58 -33.45 20.30
C GLY A 7 16.05 -32.03 20.63
N ILE A 8 17.14 -31.57 20.02
CA ILE A 8 17.70 -30.23 20.24
C ILE A 8 16.79 -29.19 19.57
N VAL A 9 16.43 -28.15 20.32
CA VAL A 9 15.59 -27.06 19.81
C VAL A 9 16.42 -26.16 18.88
N LEU A 10 16.01 -26.10 17.61
CA LEU A 10 16.62 -25.24 16.60
C LEU A 10 16.05 -23.82 16.67
N SER A 11 14.73 -23.69 16.82
CA SER A 11 14.06 -22.39 16.95
C SER A 11 12.68 -22.52 17.61
N MET A 12 12.22 -21.40 18.17
CA MET A 12 10.84 -21.20 18.61
C MET A 12 10.25 -20.00 17.84
N PRO A 13 9.77 -20.22 16.60
CA PRO A 13 9.09 -19.16 15.86
C PRO A 13 7.84 -18.67 16.61
N PRO A 14 7.54 -17.36 16.62
CA PRO A 14 8.27 -16.26 15.94
C PRO A 14 9.32 -15.54 16.82
N ILE A 15 9.70 -16.12 17.96
CA ILE A 15 10.34 -15.38 19.07
C ILE A 15 11.86 -15.39 18.98
N ILE A 16 12.50 -16.56 18.94
CA ILE A 16 13.96 -16.69 19.04
C ILE A 16 14.48 -17.98 18.42
N ASN A 17 15.71 -17.94 17.93
CA ASN A 17 16.47 -19.09 17.45
C ASN A 17 17.39 -19.65 18.54
N GLY A 18 17.69 -20.94 18.48
CA GLY A 18 18.59 -21.59 19.44
C GLY A 18 20.04 -21.14 19.26
N ASP A 19 20.79 -21.01 20.35
CA ASP A 19 22.23 -20.70 20.30
C ASP A 19 23.05 -21.85 19.68
N HIS A 20 22.56 -23.10 19.80
CA HIS A 20 23.18 -24.28 19.23
C HIS A 20 23.31 -24.22 17.70
N SER A 21 22.30 -23.69 17.00
CA SER A 21 22.25 -23.59 15.53
C SER A 21 22.69 -22.20 15.02
N LYS A 22 23.39 -21.43 15.85
CA LYS A 22 23.79 -20.05 15.54
C LYS A 22 24.75 -20.00 14.36
N ILE A 23 24.44 -19.11 13.40
CA ILE A 23 25.29 -18.83 12.25
C ILE A 23 26.44 -17.90 12.69
N THR A 24 27.66 -18.23 12.26
CA THR A 24 28.87 -17.43 12.49
C THR A 24 29.64 -17.23 11.18
N LEU A 25 30.68 -16.40 11.18
CA LEU A 25 31.54 -16.21 10.00
C LEU A 25 32.26 -17.50 9.55
N ASN A 26 32.34 -18.51 10.41
CA ASN A 26 32.96 -19.80 10.11
C ASN A 26 31.97 -20.84 9.58
N THR A 27 30.67 -20.54 9.56
CA THR A 27 29.62 -21.47 9.10
C THR A 27 29.82 -21.80 7.62
N LYS A 28 29.81 -23.10 7.30
CA LYS A 28 30.04 -23.61 5.94
C LYS A 28 28.74 -23.90 5.18
N ASN A 29 27.79 -24.55 5.86
CA ASN A 29 26.49 -24.92 5.31
C ASN A 29 25.40 -24.25 6.14
N VAL A 30 24.37 -23.73 5.50
CA VAL A 30 23.25 -23.05 6.14
C VAL A 30 21.96 -23.80 5.82
N PHE A 31 21.25 -24.20 6.86
CA PHE A 31 19.87 -24.69 6.76
C PHE A 31 18.93 -23.53 7.05
N ILE A 32 17.97 -23.29 6.14
CA ILE A 32 17.01 -22.20 6.25
C ILE A 32 15.62 -22.82 6.40
N GLU A 33 14.89 -22.42 7.42
CA GLU A 33 13.48 -22.71 7.58
C GLU A 33 12.64 -21.45 7.38
N CYS A 34 11.36 -21.62 7.07
CA CYS A 34 10.40 -20.52 7.05
C CYS A 34 9.10 -21.07 7.61
N THR A 35 8.63 -20.49 8.73
CA THR A 35 7.33 -20.83 9.32
C THR A 35 6.43 -19.61 9.25
N ALA A 36 5.22 -19.78 8.72
CA ALA A 36 4.28 -18.69 8.55
C ALA A 36 2.83 -19.21 8.59
N THR A 37 1.89 -18.29 8.80
CA THR A 37 0.46 -18.55 8.63
C THR A 37 0.02 -18.53 7.17
N ASP A 38 0.87 -18.02 6.27
CA ASP A 38 0.65 -17.91 4.82
C ASP A 38 1.79 -18.64 4.10
N LEU A 39 1.44 -19.75 3.46
CA LEU A 39 2.40 -20.63 2.77
C LEU A 39 3.05 -19.92 1.58
N THR A 40 2.28 -19.17 0.79
CA THR A 40 2.80 -18.47 -0.39
C THR A 40 3.86 -17.45 0.01
N LYS A 41 3.63 -16.69 1.09
CA LYS A 41 4.63 -15.75 1.62
C LYS A 41 5.87 -16.45 2.17
N ALA A 42 5.72 -17.60 2.83
CA ALA A 42 6.87 -18.39 3.30
C ALA A 42 7.74 -18.87 2.12
N ILE A 43 7.11 -19.33 1.04
CA ILE A 43 7.81 -19.75 -0.19
C ILE A 43 8.56 -18.57 -0.79
N ILE A 44 7.90 -17.41 -0.94
CA ILE A 44 8.52 -16.19 -1.47
C ILE A 44 9.75 -15.78 -0.65
N VAL A 45 9.64 -15.79 0.69
CA VAL A 45 10.75 -15.42 1.57
C VAL A 45 11.91 -16.41 1.42
N LEU A 46 11.61 -17.72 1.40
CA LEU A 46 12.63 -18.75 1.23
C LEU A 46 13.35 -18.60 -0.12
N ASP A 47 12.58 -18.55 -1.22
CA ASP A 47 13.09 -18.40 -2.58
C ASP A 47 13.93 -17.12 -2.72
N THR A 48 13.48 -16.01 -2.12
CA THR A 48 14.24 -14.74 -2.11
C THR A 48 15.58 -14.89 -1.40
N ILE A 49 15.60 -15.44 -0.17
CA ILE A 49 16.84 -15.59 0.61
C ILE A 49 17.83 -16.48 -0.15
N VAL A 50 17.39 -17.64 -0.64
CA VAL A 50 18.29 -18.57 -1.33
C VAL A 50 18.80 -18.00 -2.65
N CYS A 51 17.96 -17.31 -3.44
CA CYS A 51 18.40 -16.64 -4.66
C CYS A 51 19.43 -15.53 -4.38
N MET A 52 19.26 -14.76 -3.31
CA MET A 52 20.18 -13.66 -2.96
C MET A 52 21.56 -14.15 -2.52
N PHE A 53 21.61 -15.23 -1.72
CA PHE A 53 22.86 -15.70 -1.10
C PHE A 53 23.56 -16.82 -1.87
N SER A 54 22.88 -17.54 -2.76
CA SER A 54 23.46 -18.65 -3.53
C SER A 54 24.65 -18.25 -4.41
N LYS A 55 24.79 -16.98 -4.78
CA LYS A 55 25.99 -16.47 -5.48
C LYS A 55 27.29 -16.57 -4.66
N TYR A 56 27.20 -16.69 -3.34
CA TYR A 56 28.35 -16.80 -2.44
C TYR A 56 28.69 -18.25 -2.07
N CYS A 57 27.91 -19.22 -2.58
CA CYS A 57 28.22 -20.64 -2.43
C CYS A 57 29.44 -21.03 -3.29
N THR A 58 30.15 -22.08 -2.89
CA THR A 58 31.25 -22.65 -3.70
C THR A 58 30.77 -23.02 -5.10
N ASN A 59 29.61 -23.68 -5.19
CA ASN A 59 28.86 -23.84 -6.43
C ASN A 59 27.88 -22.68 -6.55
N GLN A 60 28.22 -21.68 -7.36
CA GLN A 60 27.41 -20.45 -7.47
C GLN A 60 26.04 -20.75 -8.07
N TYR A 61 25.01 -20.11 -7.49
CA TYR A 61 23.61 -20.23 -7.91
C TYR A 61 23.02 -21.64 -7.79
N GLU A 62 23.63 -22.50 -6.97
CA GLU A 62 23.11 -23.83 -6.64
C GLU A 62 22.54 -23.84 -5.22
N VAL A 63 21.37 -24.46 -5.04
CA VAL A 63 20.69 -24.60 -3.74
C VAL A 63 20.24 -26.04 -3.58
N GLN A 64 20.59 -26.65 -2.46
CA GLN A 64 20.14 -28.00 -2.12
C GLN A 64 18.68 -27.97 -1.67
N GLN A 65 17.82 -28.74 -2.34
CA GLN A 65 16.41 -28.87 -1.95
C GLN A 65 16.25 -29.75 -0.70
N CYS A 66 15.28 -29.39 0.13
CA CYS A 66 14.87 -30.12 1.33
C CYS A 66 13.45 -30.66 1.16
N LYS A 67 13.21 -31.88 1.68
CA LYS A 67 11.88 -32.45 1.77
C LYS A 67 11.16 -31.90 2.99
N VAL A 68 10.00 -31.30 2.80
CA VAL A 68 9.12 -30.83 3.87
C VAL A 68 7.89 -31.72 3.89
N TYR A 69 7.68 -32.42 5.00
CA TYR A 69 6.55 -33.33 5.18
C TYR A 69 5.37 -32.59 5.79
N SER A 70 4.18 -32.76 5.20
CA SER A 70 2.92 -32.29 5.76
C SER A 70 2.46 -33.22 6.91
N PRO A 71 1.53 -32.78 7.77
CA PRO A 71 0.94 -33.63 8.80
C PRO A 71 0.30 -34.92 8.26
N GLU A 72 -0.15 -34.91 7.01
CA GLU A 72 -0.74 -36.06 6.31
C GLU A 72 0.30 -37.06 5.77
N GLY A 73 1.60 -36.76 5.92
CA GLY A 73 2.71 -37.63 5.51
C GLY A 73 3.11 -37.51 4.04
N THR A 74 2.50 -36.62 3.27
CA THR A 74 3.00 -36.24 1.94
C THR A 74 4.19 -35.30 2.08
N TYR A 75 5.07 -35.23 1.08
CA TYR A 75 6.19 -34.31 1.10
C TYR A 75 6.27 -33.49 -0.17
N GLU A 76 6.81 -32.28 -0.03
CA GLU A 76 7.18 -31.43 -1.14
C GLU A 76 8.65 -31.02 -1.04
N LEU A 77 9.22 -30.64 -2.19
CA LEU A 77 10.57 -30.12 -2.28
C LEU A 77 10.55 -28.59 -2.24
N TYR A 78 11.43 -28.03 -1.42
CA TYR A 78 11.67 -26.60 -1.29
C TYR A 78 13.17 -26.31 -1.33
N PRO A 79 13.62 -25.15 -1.84
CA PRO A 79 12.83 -24.09 -2.47
C PRO A 79 12.22 -24.53 -3.82
N LYS A 80 11.18 -23.82 -4.28
CA LYS A 80 10.46 -24.16 -5.53
C LYS A 80 11.20 -23.62 -6.74
N LEU A 81 11.63 -22.35 -6.69
CA LEU A 81 12.44 -21.68 -7.73
C LEU A 81 11.85 -21.80 -9.15
N GLU A 82 10.52 -21.81 -9.25
CA GLU A 82 9.83 -21.98 -10.52
C GLU A 82 9.96 -20.73 -11.40
N TYR A 83 10.27 -20.95 -12.67
CA TYR A 83 10.19 -19.92 -13.70
C TYR A 83 8.81 -19.96 -14.33
N ARG A 84 8.08 -18.85 -14.29
CA ARG A 84 6.80 -18.70 -14.98
C ARG A 84 7.04 -18.17 -16.38
N GLU A 85 6.28 -18.66 -17.35
CA GLU A 85 6.29 -18.11 -18.71
C GLU A 85 5.02 -17.30 -18.93
N GLU A 86 5.19 -16.04 -19.32
CA GLU A 86 4.10 -15.12 -19.65
C GLU A 86 4.23 -14.72 -21.12
N LEU A 87 3.09 -14.60 -21.81
CA LEU A 87 3.03 -14.17 -23.20
C LEU A 87 2.33 -12.82 -23.28
N ILE A 88 3.05 -11.82 -23.80
CA ILE A 88 2.51 -10.47 -24.02
C ILE A 88 2.59 -10.10 -25.50
N ASN A 89 1.63 -9.31 -25.98
CA ASN A 89 1.60 -8.82 -27.34
C ASN A 89 2.33 -7.47 -27.45
N VAL A 90 3.14 -7.30 -28.50
CA VAL A 90 3.95 -6.10 -28.74
C VAL A 90 3.09 -4.85 -28.92
N ASP A 91 2.04 -4.92 -29.74
CA ASP A 91 1.15 -3.78 -30.00
C ASP A 91 0.40 -3.35 -28.75
N LYS A 92 -0.06 -4.33 -27.95
CA LYS A 92 -0.72 -4.05 -26.67
C LYS A 92 0.21 -3.35 -25.70
N ALA A 93 1.46 -3.78 -25.59
CA ALA A 93 2.47 -3.14 -24.73
C ALA A 93 2.76 -1.70 -25.18
N ASN A 94 3.02 -1.49 -26.47
CA ASN A 94 3.26 -0.17 -27.06
C ASN A 94 2.09 0.79 -26.81
N ASN A 95 0.86 0.32 -27.06
CA ASN A 95 -0.35 1.12 -26.85
C ASN A 95 -0.60 1.46 -25.38
N TYR A 96 -0.33 0.51 -24.47
CA TYR A 96 -0.52 0.73 -23.04
C TYR A 96 0.47 1.76 -22.48
N ILE A 97 1.72 1.71 -22.93
CA ILE A 97 2.81 2.59 -22.47
C ILE A 97 2.78 3.95 -23.21
N GLY A 98 2.30 3.99 -24.45
CA GLY A 98 2.31 5.18 -25.30
C GLY A 98 3.58 5.36 -26.13
N ILE A 99 4.33 4.28 -26.38
CA ILE A 99 5.54 4.24 -27.22
C ILE A 99 5.28 3.47 -28.53
N ASN A 100 6.27 3.41 -29.41
CA ASN A 100 6.20 2.67 -30.67
C ASN A 100 7.57 2.05 -30.98
N GLU A 101 7.91 0.98 -30.28
CA GLU A 101 9.17 0.24 -30.47
C GLU A 101 8.92 -1.15 -31.06
N ASP A 102 9.94 -1.69 -31.72
CA ASP A 102 9.91 -3.06 -32.26
C ASP A 102 9.99 -4.12 -31.14
N GLY A 103 9.58 -5.35 -31.47
CA GLY A 103 9.57 -6.45 -30.51
C GLY A 103 10.95 -6.79 -29.94
N ASP A 104 12.01 -6.66 -30.75
CA ASP A 104 13.38 -6.96 -30.34
C ASP A 104 13.89 -5.96 -29.28
N LYS A 105 13.60 -4.67 -29.45
CA LYS A 105 13.91 -3.65 -28.44
C LYS A 105 13.09 -3.87 -27.18
N LEU A 106 11.79 -4.17 -27.29
CA LEU A 106 10.97 -4.46 -26.11
C LEU A 106 11.51 -5.68 -25.33
N ALA A 107 11.93 -6.74 -26.03
CA ALA A 107 12.57 -7.90 -25.42
C ALA A 107 13.89 -7.53 -24.71
N ALA A 108 14.70 -6.66 -25.33
CA ALA A 108 15.93 -6.16 -24.74
C ALA A 108 15.68 -5.28 -23.50
N LEU A 109 14.62 -4.47 -23.50
CA LEU A 109 14.19 -3.65 -22.36
C LEU A 109 13.78 -4.53 -21.17
N LEU A 110 12.93 -5.53 -21.39
CA LEU A 110 12.55 -6.48 -20.34
C LEU A 110 13.76 -7.27 -19.82
N SER A 111 14.65 -7.70 -20.72
CA SER A 111 15.85 -8.44 -20.32
C SER A 111 16.78 -7.61 -19.41
N ARG A 112 16.85 -6.28 -19.62
CA ARG A 112 17.57 -5.35 -18.71
C ARG A 112 16.93 -5.25 -17.32
N MET A 113 15.64 -5.58 -17.19
CA MET A 113 14.89 -5.63 -15.94
C MET A 113 14.90 -7.03 -15.29
N CYS A 114 15.88 -7.87 -15.65
CA CYS A 114 16.00 -9.24 -15.19
C CYS A 114 14.82 -10.13 -15.57
N LEU A 115 14.14 -9.83 -16.68
CA LEU A 115 13.07 -10.63 -17.27
C LEU A 115 13.52 -11.14 -18.65
N PRO A 116 14.25 -12.27 -18.72
CA PRO A 116 14.71 -12.83 -19.99
C PRO A 116 13.53 -13.03 -20.93
N THR A 117 13.58 -12.33 -22.06
CA THR A 117 12.48 -12.26 -23.01
C THR A 117 12.95 -12.63 -24.39
N ARG A 118 12.15 -13.45 -25.10
CA ARG A 118 12.39 -13.80 -26.50
C ARG A 118 11.20 -13.41 -27.36
N LEU A 119 11.47 -13.02 -28.60
CA LEU A 119 10.43 -12.84 -29.60
C LEU A 119 9.81 -14.21 -29.93
N ALA A 120 8.49 -14.29 -29.88
CA ALA A 120 7.70 -15.46 -30.25
C ALA A 120 6.94 -15.18 -31.56
N GLU A 121 6.21 -16.19 -32.05
CA GLU A 121 5.37 -16.03 -33.24
C GLU A 121 4.27 -14.97 -33.03
N LEU A 122 3.70 -14.46 -34.13
CA LEU A 122 2.55 -13.54 -34.11
C LEU A 122 2.78 -12.24 -33.31
N ALA A 123 3.96 -11.62 -33.43
CA ALA A 123 4.31 -10.36 -32.77
C ALA A 123 4.09 -10.38 -31.24
N SER A 124 4.43 -11.51 -30.62
CA SER A 124 4.33 -11.71 -29.18
C SER A 124 5.72 -11.88 -28.54
N LEU A 125 5.82 -11.58 -27.25
CA LEU A 125 7.02 -11.74 -26.44
C LEU A 125 6.77 -12.81 -25.39
N ALA A 126 7.62 -13.84 -25.38
CA ALA A 126 7.64 -14.85 -24.33
C ALA A 126 8.62 -14.41 -23.24
N VAL A 127 8.07 -14.04 -22.09
CA VAL A 127 8.80 -13.52 -20.94
C VAL A 127 8.95 -14.63 -19.91
N ARG A 128 10.19 -14.93 -19.51
CA ARG A 128 10.47 -15.84 -18.41
C ARG A 128 10.60 -15.05 -17.12
N VAL A 129 9.58 -15.12 -16.28
CA VAL A 129 9.55 -14.48 -14.96
C VAL A 129 10.33 -15.37 -13.98
N PRO A 130 11.49 -14.92 -13.47
CA PRO A 130 12.29 -15.68 -12.53
C PRO A 130 11.63 -15.73 -11.15
N PRO A 131 12.02 -16.68 -10.29
CA PRO A 131 11.56 -16.75 -8.90
C PRO A 131 12.02 -15.55 -8.06
N THR A 132 12.91 -14.69 -8.58
CA THR A 132 13.27 -13.42 -7.92
C THR A 132 12.24 -12.30 -8.16
N ARG A 133 11.29 -12.49 -9.09
CA ARG A 133 10.28 -11.49 -9.50
C ARG A 133 8.88 -11.94 -9.14
N HIS A 134 8.62 -12.02 -7.83
CA HIS A 134 7.30 -12.37 -7.29
C HIS A 134 6.27 -11.24 -7.40
N ASP A 135 6.73 -10.01 -7.67
CA ASP A 135 5.92 -8.82 -7.93
C ASP A 135 5.16 -8.89 -9.27
N VAL A 136 5.65 -9.65 -10.24
CA VAL A 136 4.97 -9.84 -11.53
C VAL A 136 3.78 -10.78 -11.36
N ILE A 137 2.58 -10.24 -11.31
CA ILE A 137 1.33 -11.00 -11.14
C ILE A 137 0.36 -10.79 -12.31
N HIS A 138 0.63 -9.80 -13.16
CA HIS A 138 -0.17 -9.48 -14.34
C HIS A 138 0.71 -8.94 -15.47
N ALA A 139 0.22 -8.99 -16.71
CA ALA A 139 0.91 -8.42 -17.87
C ALA A 139 1.20 -6.91 -17.74
N CYS A 140 0.48 -6.20 -16.87
CA CYS A 140 0.71 -4.77 -16.63
C CYS A 140 2.06 -4.52 -15.92
N ASP A 141 2.52 -5.44 -15.08
CA ASP A 141 3.81 -5.32 -14.39
C ASP A 141 4.97 -5.44 -15.40
N LEU A 142 4.76 -6.22 -16.46
CA LEU A 142 5.70 -6.30 -17.59
C LEU A 142 5.71 -5.00 -18.40
N TYR A 143 4.56 -4.35 -18.59
CA TYR A 143 4.49 -3.05 -19.26
C TYR A 143 5.16 -1.95 -18.43
N GLU A 144 5.01 -2.00 -17.10
CA GLU A 144 5.73 -1.12 -16.18
C GLU A 144 7.24 -1.27 -16.35
N ASP A 145 7.77 -2.49 -16.33
CA ASP A 145 9.21 -2.73 -16.49
C ASP A 145 9.75 -2.28 -17.85
N ILE A 146 8.99 -2.49 -18.94
CA ILE A 146 9.33 -1.93 -20.25
C ILE A 146 9.43 -0.41 -20.14
N ALA A 147 8.46 0.24 -19.52
CA ALA A 147 8.41 1.69 -19.40
C ALA A 147 9.54 2.23 -18.50
N ILE A 148 9.90 1.53 -17.41
CA ILE A 148 11.04 1.86 -16.55
C ILE A 148 12.36 1.74 -17.33
N ALA A 149 12.58 0.62 -18.01
CA ALA A 149 13.78 0.39 -18.81
C ALA A 149 13.89 1.37 -20.01
N TYR A 150 12.73 1.75 -20.56
CA TYR A 150 12.60 2.80 -21.56
C TYR A 150 12.79 4.19 -20.95
N GLY A 151 12.55 4.40 -19.67
CA GLY A 151 12.70 5.68 -18.99
C GLY A 151 11.52 6.60 -19.29
N TYR A 152 10.73 6.89 -18.25
CA TYR A 152 9.48 7.65 -18.35
C TYR A 152 9.63 9.02 -19.00
N ASN A 153 10.77 9.69 -18.83
CA ASN A 153 11.01 11.02 -19.42
C ASN A 153 11.11 11.00 -20.96
N ARG A 154 11.32 9.83 -21.57
CA ARG A 154 11.34 9.67 -23.03
C ARG A 154 9.96 9.40 -23.62
N ILE A 155 8.97 9.05 -22.79
CA ILE A 155 7.62 8.75 -23.27
C ILE A 155 6.94 10.08 -23.69
N PRO A 156 6.43 10.17 -24.93
CA PRO A 156 5.82 11.41 -25.41
C PRO A 156 4.52 11.69 -24.64
N ARG A 157 4.40 12.90 -24.10
CA ARG A 157 3.16 13.36 -23.47
C ARG A 157 2.06 13.49 -24.52
N ARG A 158 0.89 12.92 -24.24
CA ARG A 158 -0.29 13.01 -25.10
C ARG A 158 -1.45 13.54 -24.28
N GLU A 159 -2.23 14.44 -24.85
CA GLU A 159 -3.49 14.85 -24.26
C GLU A 159 -4.51 13.71 -24.39
N ALA A 160 -5.29 13.49 -23.33
CA ALA A 160 -6.37 12.53 -23.37
C ALA A 160 -7.43 13.01 -24.35
N ARG A 161 -7.78 12.18 -25.34
CA ARG A 161 -8.82 12.49 -26.34
C ARG A 161 -10.21 12.22 -25.76
N VAL A 162 -10.57 12.92 -24.69
CA VAL A 162 -11.88 12.81 -24.06
C VAL A 162 -12.51 14.19 -24.07
N VAL A 163 -13.67 14.31 -24.72
CA VAL A 163 -14.47 15.54 -24.71
C VAL A 163 -15.47 15.42 -23.57
N THR A 164 -15.28 16.23 -22.53
CA THR A 164 -16.20 16.31 -21.39
C THR A 164 -16.57 17.75 -21.09
N THR A 165 -17.75 17.96 -20.53
CA THR A 165 -18.18 19.25 -20.01
C THR A 165 -18.08 19.22 -18.49
N GLY A 166 -17.31 20.12 -17.91
CA GLY A 166 -17.21 20.27 -16.46
C GLY A 166 -18.49 20.90 -15.88
N ALA A 167 -18.93 20.40 -14.73
CA ALA A 167 -19.99 21.01 -13.93
C ALA A 167 -19.57 21.06 -12.46
N GLN A 168 -19.96 22.12 -11.76
CA GLN A 168 -19.76 22.22 -10.31
C GLN A 168 -20.78 21.36 -9.58
N PHE A 169 -20.37 20.74 -8.48
CA PHE A 169 -21.32 20.10 -7.57
C PHE A 169 -22.23 21.18 -6.96
N PRO A 170 -23.57 21.09 -7.07
CA PRO A 170 -24.48 22.16 -6.68
C PRO A 170 -24.31 22.63 -5.23
N LEU A 171 -24.04 21.70 -4.30
CA LEU A 171 -23.79 22.04 -2.90
C LEU A 171 -22.53 22.87 -2.73
N SER A 172 -21.41 22.47 -3.34
CA SER A 172 -20.16 23.24 -3.29
C SER A 172 -20.31 24.63 -3.89
N LYS A 173 -21.06 24.75 -5.00
CA LYS A 173 -21.36 26.05 -5.61
C LYS A 173 -22.14 26.96 -4.66
N LEU A 174 -23.18 26.43 -4.01
CA LEU A 174 -23.97 27.17 -3.03
C LEU A 174 -23.12 27.57 -1.82
N THR A 175 -22.34 26.64 -1.27
CA THR A 175 -21.45 26.90 -0.13
C THR A 175 -20.47 28.03 -0.44
N GLU A 176 -19.90 28.05 -1.64
CA GLU A 176 -18.96 29.11 -2.04
C GLU A 176 -19.64 30.49 -2.16
N GLN A 177 -20.87 30.52 -2.71
CA GLN A 177 -21.67 31.75 -2.74
C GLN A 177 -21.97 32.25 -1.32
N LEU A 178 -22.35 31.37 -0.40
CA LEU A 178 -22.62 31.74 1.00
C LEU A 178 -21.36 32.24 1.73
N ARG A 179 -20.18 31.66 1.48
CA ARG A 179 -18.92 32.14 2.05
C ARG A 179 -18.64 33.59 1.65
N LEU A 180 -18.83 33.91 0.37
CA LEU A 180 -18.64 35.28 -0.13
C LEU A 180 -19.60 36.26 0.54
N GLU A 181 -20.88 35.91 0.69
CA GLU A 181 -21.85 36.76 1.37
C GLU A 181 -21.53 36.95 2.87
N CYS A 182 -21.09 35.90 3.57
CA CYS A 182 -20.64 36.01 4.96
C CYS A 182 -19.40 36.92 5.09
N ALA A 183 -18.46 36.83 4.15
CA ALA A 183 -17.30 37.72 4.09
C ALA A 183 -17.71 39.18 3.83
N HIS A 184 -18.65 39.44 2.91
CA HIS A 184 -19.21 40.77 2.67
C HIS A 184 -19.95 41.34 3.89
N ALA A 185 -20.58 40.48 4.69
CA ALA A 185 -21.19 40.86 5.98
C ALA A 185 -20.16 41.17 7.09
N GLY A 186 -18.87 41.06 6.80
CA GLY A 186 -17.77 41.38 7.72
C GLY A 186 -17.44 40.27 8.72
N TYR A 187 -17.79 39.01 8.40
CA TYR A 187 -17.34 37.84 9.16
C TYR A 187 -16.04 37.29 8.58
N THR A 188 -15.20 36.71 9.43
CA THR A 188 -13.96 36.03 9.06
C THR A 188 -14.18 34.52 9.09
N GLU A 189 -13.84 33.81 8.02
CA GLU A 189 -13.97 32.37 7.97
C GLU A 189 -12.95 31.70 8.90
N ALA A 190 -13.39 30.70 9.66
CA ALA A 190 -12.55 29.84 10.48
C ALA A 190 -12.49 28.44 9.89
N LEU A 191 -11.34 27.78 10.06
CA LEU A 191 -11.13 26.39 9.69
C LEU A 191 -10.84 25.57 10.95
N THR A 192 -11.85 24.84 11.43
CA THR A 192 -11.73 24.07 12.67
C THR A 192 -11.42 22.60 12.40
N PHE A 193 -10.86 21.90 13.39
CA PHE A 193 -10.62 20.47 13.26
C PHE A 193 -11.94 19.69 13.20
N THR A 194 -12.02 18.74 12.28
CA THR A 194 -13.16 17.82 12.18
C THR A 194 -13.23 16.86 13.37
N LEU A 195 -12.08 16.52 13.96
CA LEU A 195 -12.01 15.65 15.13
C LEU A 195 -11.96 16.47 16.42
N CYS A 196 -12.67 15.99 17.44
CA CYS A 196 -12.74 16.65 18.74
C CYS A 196 -12.88 15.64 19.89
N SER A 197 -12.86 16.15 21.12
CA SER A 197 -13.15 15.34 22.30
C SER A 197 -14.65 15.09 22.43
N ARG A 198 -15.03 14.01 23.13
CA ARG A 198 -16.45 13.72 23.41
C ARG A 198 -17.11 14.88 24.15
N GLU A 199 -16.39 15.49 25.09
CA GLU A 199 -16.87 16.61 25.90
C GLU A 199 -17.19 17.85 25.07
N ASP A 200 -16.44 18.10 23.99
CA ASP A 200 -16.65 19.28 23.13
C ASP A 200 -18.01 19.28 22.46
N ILE A 201 -18.51 18.10 22.07
CA ILE A 201 -19.82 17.97 21.42
C ILE A 201 -20.95 17.60 22.40
N SER A 202 -20.63 17.23 23.65
CA SER A 202 -21.62 16.77 24.64
C SER A 202 -21.61 17.64 25.90
N THR A 203 -20.79 17.29 26.89
CA THR A 203 -20.80 17.88 28.24
C THR A 203 -20.65 19.40 28.24
N LYS A 204 -19.78 19.96 27.40
CA LYS A 204 -19.56 21.42 27.32
C LYS A 204 -20.75 22.15 26.69
N LEU A 205 -21.62 21.44 25.98
CA LEU A 205 -22.87 21.96 25.42
C LEU A 205 -24.09 21.64 26.31
N GLY A 206 -23.89 21.01 27.47
CA GLY A 206 -24.98 20.59 28.35
C GLY A 206 -25.78 19.39 27.84
N LEU A 207 -25.21 18.61 26.92
CA LEU A 207 -25.83 17.42 26.32
C LEU A 207 -25.16 16.14 26.84
N LYS A 208 -25.90 15.03 26.80
CA LYS A 208 -25.36 13.69 27.05
C LYS A 208 -24.84 13.10 25.74
N ILE A 209 -23.69 12.43 25.79
CA ILE A 209 -23.05 11.89 24.58
C ILE A 209 -23.87 10.77 23.95
N GLU A 210 -24.63 10.02 24.75
CA GLU A 210 -25.47 8.91 24.32
C GLU A 210 -26.67 9.35 23.46
N ASP A 211 -27.11 10.61 23.63
CA ASP A 211 -28.22 11.19 22.87
C ASP A 211 -27.77 11.79 21.53
N ILE A 212 -26.45 11.85 21.30
CA ILE A 212 -25.86 12.42 20.09
C ILE A 212 -25.49 11.26 19.15
N PRO A 213 -25.92 11.30 17.87
CA PRO A 213 -25.49 10.31 16.89
C PRO A 213 -24.05 10.60 16.44
N ALA A 214 -23.08 10.51 17.35
CA ALA A 214 -21.68 10.80 17.09
C ALA A 214 -20.92 9.58 16.57
N ALA A 215 -20.02 9.78 15.60
CA ALA A 215 -19.08 8.76 15.16
C ALA A 215 -17.87 8.70 16.11
N HIS A 216 -17.64 7.55 16.73
CA HIS A 216 -16.57 7.33 17.70
C HIS A 216 -15.33 6.71 17.06
N ILE A 217 -14.17 7.29 17.35
CA ILE A 217 -12.87 6.72 16.97
C ILE A 217 -12.51 5.62 17.98
N SER A 218 -12.20 4.42 17.48
CA SER A 218 -11.96 3.24 18.32
C SER A 218 -10.71 3.38 19.21
N ASN A 219 -9.57 3.78 18.64
CA ASN A 219 -8.28 3.85 19.34
C ASN A 219 -7.64 5.25 19.23
N PRO A 220 -8.25 6.28 19.83
CA PRO A 220 -7.77 7.65 19.71
C PRO A 220 -6.44 7.82 20.45
N LYS A 221 -5.47 8.48 19.81
CA LYS A 221 -4.15 8.74 20.40
C LYS A 221 -4.17 9.88 21.43
N THR A 222 -5.11 10.82 21.28
CA THR A 222 -5.29 11.96 22.18
C THR A 222 -6.77 12.14 22.50
N LEU A 223 -7.06 12.85 23.59
CA LEU A 223 -8.45 13.17 23.97
C LEU A 223 -9.15 14.03 22.91
N GLU A 224 -8.40 14.81 22.13
CA GLU A 224 -8.95 15.68 21.08
C GLU A 224 -9.40 14.92 19.83
N PHE A 225 -9.14 13.61 19.74
CA PHE A 225 -9.49 12.79 18.56
C PHE A 225 -10.42 11.63 18.91
N GLN A 226 -11.32 11.81 19.88
CA GLN A 226 -12.23 10.75 20.31
C GLN A 226 -13.47 10.59 19.42
N VAL A 227 -13.94 11.68 18.81
CA VAL A 227 -15.15 11.72 17.99
C VAL A 227 -14.98 12.65 16.81
N VAL A 228 -15.79 12.42 15.77
CA VAL A 228 -15.97 13.37 14.67
C VAL A 228 -17.01 14.42 15.09
N ARG A 229 -16.78 15.69 14.74
CA ARG A 229 -17.68 16.80 15.10
C ARG A 229 -19.09 16.58 14.55
N THR A 230 -20.08 16.79 15.40
CA THR A 230 -21.51 16.75 15.05
C THR A 230 -22.09 18.16 14.85
N VAL A 231 -21.37 19.17 15.33
CA VAL A 231 -21.70 20.60 15.25
C VAL A 231 -20.40 21.43 15.12
N LEU A 232 -20.47 22.59 14.46
CA LEU A 232 -19.30 23.47 14.24
C LEU A 232 -18.99 24.40 15.42
N LEU A 233 -20.00 24.65 16.28
CA LEU A 233 -19.92 25.63 17.37
C LEU A 233 -18.72 25.42 18.33
N PRO A 234 -18.40 24.19 18.80
CA PRO A 234 -17.27 23.98 19.70
C PRO A 234 -15.93 24.39 19.08
N GLY A 235 -15.76 24.15 17.77
CA GLY A 235 -14.58 24.58 17.03
C GLY A 235 -14.46 26.09 17.01
N LEU A 236 -15.54 26.79 16.67
CA LEU A 236 -15.58 28.26 16.66
C LEU A 236 -15.31 28.87 18.04
N LEU A 237 -15.85 28.28 19.11
CA LEU A 237 -15.61 28.73 20.49
C LEU A 237 -14.16 28.52 20.92
N LYS A 238 -13.53 27.41 20.51
CA LYS A 238 -12.09 27.19 20.73
C LYS A 238 -11.26 28.21 19.96
N THR A 239 -11.62 28.52 18.72
CA THR A 239 -10.96 29.58 17.94
C THR A 239 -11.07 30.94 18.64
N LEU A 240 -12.26 31.28 19.15
CA LEU A 240 -12.45 32.49 19.95
C LEU A 240 -11.58 32.48 21.22
N ALA A 241 -11.54 31.35 21.93
CA ALA A 241 -10.76 31.20 23.16
C ALA A 241 -9.24 31.33 22.93
N ALA A 242 -8.74 30.84 21.80
CA ALA A 242 -7.34 30.97 21.40
C ALA A 242 -6.99 32.41 20.96
N ASN A 243 -7.98 33.18 20.49
CA ASN A 243 -7.79 34.52 19.91
C ASN A 243 -8.31 35.66 20.80
N LYS A 244 -8.38 35.48 22.12
CA LYS A 244 -8.84 36.53 23.07
C LYS A 244 -8.09 37.86 23.00
N LYS A 245 -6.87 37.87 22.45
CA LYS A 245 -6.04 39.07 22.29
C LYS A 245 -6.40 39.91 21.05
N MET A 246 -7.22 39.38 20.15
CA MET A 246 -7.61 40.07 18.92
C MET A 246 -8.61 41.20 19.22
N PRO A 247 -8.64 42.26 18.39
CA PRO A 247 -9.58 43.35 18.55
C PRO A 247 -11.04 42.88 18.52
N LEU A 248 -11.87 43.44 19.40
CA LEU A 248 -13.31 43.21 19.42
C LEU A 248 -14.02 44.19 18.47
N PRO A 249 -15.15 43.79 17.83
CA PRO A 249 -15.79 42.48 17.95
C PRO A 249 -15.19 41.41 17.02
N LEU A 250 -15.06 40.17 17.53
CA LEU A 250 -14.71 39.01 16.72
C LEU A 250 -15.96 38.40 16.07
N LYS A 251 -16.02 38.43 14.74
CA LYS A 251 -17.10 37.85 13.94
C LYS A 251 -16.54 36.68 13.14
N LEU A 252 -16.79 35.46 13.60
CA LEU A 252 -16.31 34.22 12.98
C LEU A 252 -17.46 33.46 12.35
N PHE A 253 -17.23 32.82 11.20
CA PHE A 253 -18.16 31.87 10.59
C PHE A 253 -17.41 30.66 10.05
N GLU A 254 -18.11 29.54 9.88
CA GLU A 254 -17.59 28.35 9.21
C GLU A 254 -18.75 27.67 8.48
N ILE A 255 -18.54 27.29 7.21
CA ILE A 255 -19.48 26.47 6.44
C ILE A 255 -18.73 25.20 6.06
N SER A 256 -19.02 24.10 6.76
CA SER A 256 -18.33 22.83 6.59
C SER A 256 -19.15 21.65 7.11
N ASP A 257 -18.72 20.45 6.74
CA ASP A 257 -19.45 19.22 7.06
C ASP A 257 -19.34 18.83 8.54
N VAL A 258 -20.38 18.15 9.00
CA VAL A 258 -20.46 17.45 10.27
C VAL A 258 -20.82 15.99 10.00
N VAL A 259 -20.46 15.09 10.91
CA VAL A 259 -20.76 13.66 10.77
C VAL A 259 -21.78 13.25 11.81
N LEU A 260 -22.87 12.64 11.34
CA LEU A 260 -23.91 12.07 12.17
C LEU A 260 -24.06 10.59 11.82
N ALA A 261 -24.21 9.74 12.83
CA ALA A 261 -24.49 8.32 12.65
C ALA A 261 -25.91 8.16 12.09
N ASP A 262 -26.01 7.72 10.84
CA ASP A 262 -27.26 7.41 10.18
C ASP A 262 -27.55 5.91 10.30
N LYS A 263 -28.68 5.56 10.93
CA LYS A 263 -29.12 4.16 11.11
C LYS A 263 -29.64 3.51 9.82
N THR A 264 -29.85 4.30 8.77
CA THR A 264 -30.34 3.85 7.46
C THR A 264 -29.24 3.70 6.42
N ALA A 265 -28.04 4.21 6.71
CA ALA A 265 -26.84 3.96 5.92
C ALA A 265 -26.34 2.54 6.25
N GLY A 266 -26.48 1.62 5.29
CA GLY A 266 -26.03 0.23 5.39
C GLY A 266 -24.51 0.07 5.37
#